data_AF-M1EEN4-F1
#
_entry.id   AF-M1EEN4-F1
#
_cell.length_a   1.000
_cell.length_b   1.000
_cell.length_c   1.000
_cell.angle_alpha   90.00
_cell.angle_beta   90.00
_cell.angle_gamma   90.00
#
_symmetry.space_group_name_H-M   'P 1'
#
loop_
_entity.id
_entity.type
_entity.pdbx_description
1 polymer ?
#
loop_
_entity_poly.entity_id
_entity_poly.type
_entity_poly.pdbx_seq_one_letter_code
_entity_poly.pdbx_strand_id
1 'polypeptide(L)'
;HAESFLLEQIQSWNLDPEHQYRVTCFLSWSPCADCAQRMAEFLGDNSHVSLNLYASRIYSVGQYEQGLRTLKRAGASIAIMTYREFEHCWDTFVLHQGRSFQPWQGLYKESQKFSETLHRIL
;
A
#
# COMPACT_ATOMS: atom_id res chain seq x y z
N HIS A 1 -9.34 8.88 -5.89
CA HIS A 1 -8.35 7.83 -6.18
C HIS A 1 -8.80 6.51 -5.53
N ALA A 2 -8.14 5.39 -5.82
CA ALA A 2 -8.54 4.06 -5.34
C ALA A 2 -8.57 3.96 -3.78
N GLU A 3 -7.73 4.75 -3.12
CA GLU A 3 -7.56 4.84 -1.68
C GLU A 3 -8.83 5.32 -0.97
N SER A 4 -9.63 6.18 -1.61
CA SER A 4 -10.94 6.58 -1.07
C SER A 4 -11.89 5.40 -0.98
N PHE A 5 -12.01 4.63 -2.07
CA PHE A 5 -12.83 3.42 -2.10
C PHE A 5 -12.31 2.33 -1.15
N LEU A 6 -10.99 2.22 -1.00
CA LEU A 6 -10.37 1.32 -0.02
C LEU A 6 -10.84 1.66 1.41
N LEU A 7 -10.83 2.93 1.80
CA LEU A 7 -11.26 3.35 3.14
C LEU A 7 -12.75 3.09 3.35
N GLU A 8 -13.60 3.45 2.38
CA GLU A 8 -15.03 3.15 2.39
C GLU A 8 -15.29 1.64 2.54
N GLN A 9 -14.52 0.81 1.82
CA GLN A 9 -14.62 -0.64 1.91
C GLN A 9 -14.20 -1.17 3.29
N ILE A 10 -13.10 -0.69 3.87
CA ILE A 10 -12.65 -1.12 5.19
C ILE A 10 -13.70 -0.75 6.24
N GLN A 11 -14.26 0.46 6.17
CA GLN A 11 -15.33 0.90 7.08
C GLN A 11 -16.57 0.02 6.95
N SER A 12 -16.92 -0.41 5.73
CA SER A 12 -18.09 -1.27 5.50
C SER A 12 -17.99 -2.66 6.14
N TRP A 13 -16.78 -3.11 6.48
CA TRP A 13 -16.58 -4.40 7.15
C TRP A 13 -17.06 -4.43 8.60
N ASN A 14 -17.31 -3.25 9.21
CA ASN A 14 -17.72 -3.13 10.62
C ASN A 14 -16.84 -3.96 11.56
N LEU A 15 -15.52 -3.79 11.43
CA LEU A 15 -14.53 -4.52 12.22
C LEU A 15 -14.75 -4.25 13.71
N ASP A 16 -14.75 -5.33 14.50
CA ASP A 16 -15.01 -5.25 15.94
C ASP A 16 -13.84 -4.55 16.69
N PRO A 17 -14.07 -3.40 17.34
CA PRO A 17 -13.01 -2.65 18.03
C PRO A 17 -12.26 -3.42 19.11
N GLU A 18 -12.82 -4.51 19.65
CA GLU A 18 -12.17 -5.37 20.65
C GLU A 18 -11.04 -6.24 20.07
N HIS A 19 -10.96 -6.35 18.74
CA HIS A 19 -9.98 -7.17 18.04
C HIS A 19 -9.01 -6.32 17.21
N GLN A 20 -7.79 -6.82 17.05
CA GLN A 20 -6.77 -6.17 16.23
C GLN A 20 -6.76 -6.74 14.81
N TYR A 21 -6.87 -5.87 13.81
CA TYR A 21 -6.88 -6.25 12.41
C TYR A 21 -5.66 -5.70 11.68
N ARG A 22 -5.21 -6.48 10.70
CA ARG A 22 -4.20 -6.05 9.74
C ARG A 22 -4.77 -6.10 8.34
N VAL A 23 -4.88 -4.94 7.73
CA VAL A 23 -5.33 -4.80 6.36
C VAL A 23 -4.11 -4.61 5.48
N THR A 24 -3.89 -5.54 4.55
CA THR A 24 -2.78 -5.48 3.58
C THR A 24 -3.32 -5.06 2.23
N CYS A 25 -2.74 -4.00 1.66
CA CYS A 25 -3.15 -3.43 0.39
C CYS A 25 -1.99 -3.46 -0.60
N PHE A 26 -2.22 -4.05 -1.78
CA PHE A 26 -1.30 -4.02 -2.89
C PHE A 26 -1.76 -2.98 -3.92
N LEU A 27 -0.99 -1.91 -4.07
CA LEU A 27 -1.36 -0.74 -4.86
C LEU A 27 -0.40 -0.57 -6.04
N SER A 28 -0.93 -0.23 -7.22
CA SER A 28 -0.09 0.03 -8.40
C SER A 28 0.75 1.31 -8.30
N TRP A 29 0.34 2.23 -7.41
CA TRP A 29 0.99 3.49 -7.05
C TRP A 29 0.86 3.73 -5.55
N SER A 30 1.86 4.35 -4.94
CA SER A 30 1.76 4.84 -3.56
C SER A 30 0.70 5.94 -3.44
N PRO A 31 0.08 6.13 -2.26
CA PRO A 31 -0.89 7.19 -2.07
C PRO A 31 -0.33 8.58 -2.37
N CYS A 32 -1.14 9.46 -2.96
CA CYS A 32 -0.82 10.89 -3.03
C CYS A 32 -0.93 11.55 -1.64
N ALA A 33 -0.48 12.80 -1.51
CA ALA A 33 -0.47 13.52 -0.22
C ALA A 33 -1.87 13.59 0.44
N ASP A 34 -2.89 13.96 -0.31
CA ASP A 34 -4.27 14.08 0.22
C ASP A 34 -4.85 12.72 0.64
N CYS A 35 -4.58 11.67 -0.14
CA CYS A 35 -4.99 10.32 0.20
C CYS A 35 -4.27 9.81 1.45
N ALA A 36 -2.96 10.06 1.56
CA ALA A 36 -2.17 9.69 2.73
C ALA A 36 -2.66 10.40 4.01
N GLN A 37 -3.04 11.68 3.91
CA GLN A 37 -3.63 12.43 5.03
C GLN A 37 -4.94 11.79 5.51
N ARG A 38 -5.88 11.50 4.61
CA ARG A 38 -7.15 10.85 4.97
C ARG A 38 -6.94 9.44 5.54
N MET A 39 -6.00 8.68 5.01
CA MET A 39 -5.66 7.36 5.55
C MET A 39 -5.03 7.47 6.95
N ALA A 40 -4.24 8.51 7.22
CA ALA A 40 -3.67 8.77 8.54
C ALA A 40 -4.74 9.18 9.56
N GLU A 41 -5.70 10.02 9.17
CA GLU A 41 -6.87 10.36 9.99
C GLU A 41 -7.69 9.10 10.33
N PHE A 42 -7.98 8.28 9.32
CA PHE A 42 -8.67 7.00 9.53
C PHE A 42 -7.95 6.09 10.54
N LEU A 43 -6.62 5.95 10.45
CA LEU A 43 -5.84 5.15 11.40
C LEU A 43 -5.86 5.74 12.82
N GLY A 44 -5.89 7.06 12.95
CA GLY A 44 -6.04 7.75 14.24
C GLY A 44 -7.37 7.44 14.90
N ASP A 45 -8.45 7.43 14.12
CA ASP A 45 -9.80 7.12 14.60
C ASP A 45 -10.04 5.62 14.83
N ASN A 46 -9.25 4.75 14.19
CA ASN A 46 -9.42 3.30 14.19
C ASN A 46 -8.15 2.58 14.64
N SER A 47 -7.75 2.80 15.90
CA SER A 47 -6.52 2.22 16.48
C SER A 47 -6.48 0.68 16.50
N HIS A 48 -7.63 0.02 16.31
CA HIS A 48 -7.77 -1.43 16.18
C HIS A 48 -7.45 -1.95 14.77
N VAL A 49 -7.16 -1.06 13.81
CA VAL A 49 -6.79 -1.40 12.43
C VAL A 49 -5.35 -0.95 12.15
N SER A 50 -4.54 -1.88 11.67
CA SER A 50 -3.21 -1.60 11.13
C SER A 50 -3.22 -1.73 9.60
N LEU A 51 -2.55 -0.79 8.92
CA LEU A 51 -2.43 -0.79 7.46
C LEU A 51 -1.02 -1.18 7.01
N ASN A 52 -0.95 -2.21 6.17
CA ASN A 52 0.25 -2.63 5.47
C ASN A 52 0.11 -2.34 3.97
N LEU A 53 0.82 -1.32 3.48
CA LEU A 53 0.75 -0.88 2.10
C LEU A 53 1.97 -1.37 1.33
N TYR A 54 1.73 -2.13 0.28
CA TYR A 54 2.74 -2.49 -0.71
C TYR A 54 2.44 -1.75 -2.01
N ALA A 55 3.28 -0.78 -2.36
CA ALA A 55 3.14 -0.02 -3.60
C ALA A 55 4.08 -0.56 -4.69
N SER A 56 3.59 -0.75 -5.89
CA SER A 56 4.43 -1.13 -7.04
C SER A 56 5.38 0.01 -7.45
N ARG A 57 4.94 1.26 -7.32
CA ARG A 57 5.67 2.47 -7.75
C ARG A 57 5.36 3.63 -6.80
N ILE A 58 6.27 4.60 -6.73
CA ILE A 58 6.05 5.83 -5.96
C ILE A 58 5.34 6.87 -6.84
N TYR A 59 4.19 7.37 -6.38
CA TYR A 59 3.46 8.46 -7.05
C TYR A 59 4.11 9.81 -6.71
N SER A 60 5.13 10.19 -7.47
CA SER A 60 5.99 11.34 -7.19
C SER A 60 5.42 12.69 -7.66
N VAL A 61 4.17 13.01 -7.30
CA VAL A 61 3.49 14.26 -7.67
C VAL A 61 3.06 15.02 -6.42
N GLY A 62 3.28 16.35 -6.41
CA GLY A 62 2.92 17.22 -5.28
C GLY A 62 3.76 16.93 -4.04
N GLN A 63 3.15 17.01 -2.85
CA GLN A 63 3.83 16.80 -1.56
C GLN A 63 3.88 15.31 -1.15
N TYR A 64 4.12 14.41 -2.10
CA TYR A 64 4.02 12.96 -1.88
C TYR A 64 4.94 12.46 -0.76
N GLU A 65 6.17 12.98 -0.64
CA GLU A 65 7.08 12.61 0.45
C GLU A 65 6.48 12.92 1.83
N GLN A 66 5.90 14.11 1.98
CA GLN A 66 5.24 14.52 3.21
C GLN A 66 4.04 13.64 3.50
N GLY A 67 3.23 13.31 2.49
CA GLY A 67 2.13 12.36 2.60
C GLY A 67 2.58 11.00 3.13
N LEU A 68 3.61 10.40 2.52
CA LEU A 68 4.15 9.11 2.94
C LEU A 68 4.69 9.15 4.37
N ARG A 69 5.40 10.23 4.76
CA ARG A 69 5.88 10.43 6.15
C ARG A 69 4.72 10.56 7.13
N THR A 70 3.66 11.30 6.80
CA THR A 70 2.46 11.42 7.62
C THR A 70 1.83 10.05 7.86
N LEU A 71 1.64 9.27 6.80
CA LEU A 71 1.04 7.94 6.89
C LEU A 71 1.90 6.97 7.71
N LYS A 72 3.23 7.04 7.56
CA LYS A 72 4.18 6.28 8.39
C LYS A 72 4.07 6.65 9.87
N ARG A 73 3.97 7.94 10.20
CA ARG A 73 3.79 8.42 11.59
C ARG A 73 2.46 7.98 12.20
N ALA A 74 1.42 7.83 11.38
CA ALA A 74 0.13 7.30 11.81
C ALA A 74 0.13 5.76 12.04
N GLY A 75 1.29 5.09 11.89
CA GLY A 75 1.45 3.67 12.19
C GLY A 75 1.33 2.74 10.98
N ALA A 76 1.12 3.27 9.77
CA ALA A 76 1.11 2.43 8.58
C ALA A 76 2.51 1.86 8.26
N SER A 77 2.54 0.60 7.84
CA SER A 77 3.71 0.04 7.16
C SER A 77 3.61 0.36 5.67
N ILE A 78 4.69 0.85 5.07
CA ILE A 78 4.76 1.17 3.64
C ILE A 78 6.02 0.50 3.09
N ALA A 79 5.86 -0.30 2.05
CA ALA A 79 6.94 -0.98 1.35
C ALA A 79 6.72 -0.94 -0.16
N ILE A 80 7.79 -1.15 -0.93
CA ILE A 80 7.70 -1.35 -2.37
C ILE A 80 7.55 -2.83 -2.67
N MET A 81 6.67 -3.17 -3.61
CA MET A 81 6.49 -4.55 -4.05
C MET A 81 7.78 -5.08 -4.69
N THR A 82 8.20 -6.25 -4.22
CA THR A 82 9.25 -7.07 -4.83
C THR A 82 8.63 -8.13 -5.73
N TYR A 83 9.45 -9.00 -6.31
CA TYR A 83 8.97 -10.17 -7.05
C TYR A 83 7.92 -10.96 -6.26
N ARG A 84 8.12 -11.14 -4.95
CA ARG A 84 7.23 -11.94 -4.10
C ARG A 84 5.83 -11.35 -4.02
N GLU A 85 5.73 -10.04 -3.84
CA GLU A 85 4.41 -9.39 -3.77
C GLU A 85 3.74 -9.37 -5.15
N PHE A 86 4.48 -9.23 -6.25
CA PHE A 86 3.89 -9.34 -7.58
C PHE A 86 3.38 -10.74 -7.91
N GLU A 87 4.15 -11.78 -7.57
CA GLU A 87 3.74 -13.17 -7.72
C GLU A 87 2.50 -13.47 -6.87
N HIS A 88 2.50 -13.06 -5.60
CA HIS A 88 1.34 -13.21 -4.74
C HIS A 88 0.08 -12.54 -5.30
N CYS A 89 0.22 -11.31 -5.82
CA CYS A 89 -0.91 -10.62 -6.46
C CYS A 89 -1.41 -11.33 -7.71
N TRP A 90 -0.50 -11.88 -8.52
CA TRP A 90 -0.84 -12.67 -9.70
C TRP A 90 -1.64 -13.92 -9.32
N ASP A 91 -1.17 -14.68 -8.34
CA ASP A 91 -1.80 -15.92 -7.91
C ASP A 91 -3.14 -15.69 -7.18
N THR A 92 -3.31 -14.53 -6.54
CA THR A 92 -4.49 -14.25 -5.69
C THR A 92 -5.59 -13.47 -6.43
N PHE A 93 -5.22 -12.46 -7.23
CA PHE A 93 -6.18 -11.47 -7.75
C PHE A 93 -6.36 -11.50 -9.27
N VAL A 94 -5.54 -12.28 -10.00
CA VAL A 94 -5.62 -12.37 -11.46
C VAL A 94 -6.28 -13.68 -11.87
N LEU A 95 -7.17 -13.65 -12.87
CA LEU A 95 -7.68 -14.87 -13.49
C LEU A 95 -6.60 -15.48 -14.40
N HIS A 96 -5.59 -16.14 -13.81
CA HIS A 96 -4.39 -16.60 -14.50
C HIS A 96 -4.52 -18.00 -15.13
N GLN A 97 -5.64 -18.71 -14.91
CA GLN A 97 -5.93 -20.03 -15.51
C GLN A 97 -4.81 -21.07 -15.32
N GLY A 98 -4.18 -21.07 -14.15
CA GLY A 98 -3.07 -21.99 -13.82
C GLY A 98 -1.71 -21.60 -14.41
N ARG A 99 -1.61 -20.48 -15.14
CA ARG A 99 -0.32 -19.96 -15.61
C ARG A 99 0.45 -19.31 -14.47
N SER A 100 1.75 -19.58 -14.41
CA SER A 100 2.67 -18.97 -13.43
C SER A 100 2.95 -17.51 -13.78
N PHE A 101 3.24 -16.70 -12.75
CA PHE A 101 3.66 -15.32 -12.92
C PHE A 101 4.91 -15.20 -13.80
N GLN A 102 4.86 -14.31 -14.79
CA GLN A 102 6.01 -14.00 -15.65
C GLN A 102 6.50 -12.58 -15.32
N PRO A 103 7.67 -12.44 -14.67
CA PRO A 103 8.22 -11.12 -14.35
C PRO A 103 8.61 -10.39 -15.63
N TRP A 104 8.24 -9.11 -15.74
CA TRP A 104 8.68 -8.26 -16.85
C TRP A 104 10.15 -7.87 -16.72
N GLN A 105 10.75 -7.49 -17.85
CA GLN A 105 12.14 -7.03 -17.88
C GLN A 105 12.32 -5.80 -16.97
N GLY A 106 13.30 -5.88 -16.06
CA GLY A 106 13.63 -4.79 -15.15
C GLY A 106 12.87 -4.76 -13.83
N LEU A 107 11.95 -5.71 -13.57
CA LEU A 107 11.17 -5.76 -12.31
C LEU A 107 12.05 -5.61 -11.06
N TYR A 108 13.10 -6.41 -10.94
CA TYR A 108 14.02 -6.38 -9.78
C TYR A 108 14.73 -5.02 -9.64
N LYS A 109 15.24 -4.47 -10.75
CA LYS A 109 15.97 -3.21 -10.77
C LYS A 109 15.07 -2.03 -10.38
N GLU A 110 13.86 -1.97 -10.94
CA GLU A 110 12.91 -0.90 -10.61
C GLU A 110 12.37 -1.03 -9.19
N SER A 111 12.06 -2.24 -8.74
CA SER A 111 11.66 -2.51 -7.35
C SER A 111 12.74 -2.05 -6.35
N GLN A 112 14.01 -2.36 -6.62
CA GLN A 112 15.13 -1.89 -5.79
C GLN A 112 15.24 -0.37 -5.79
N LYS A 113 15.21 0.27 -6.97
CA LYS A 113 15.29 1.74 -7.10
C LYS A 113 14.17 2.45 -6.35
N PHE A 114 12.94 1.96 -6.45
CA PHE A 114 11.82 2.52 -5.70
C PHE A 114 11.98 2.23 -4.20
N SER A 115 12.47 1.06 -3.80
CA SER A 115 12.71 0.72 -2.39
C SER A 115 13.73 1.66 -1.75
N GLU A 116 14.86 1.90 -2.42
CA GLU A 116 15.89 2.85 -1.99
C GLU A 116 15.37 4.29 -1.94
N THR A 117 14.48 4.65 -2.86
CA THR A 117 13.82 5.97 -2.86
C THR A 117 12.87 6.10 -1.67
N LEU A 118 12.04 5.08 -1.42
CA LEU A 118 11.14 5.06 -0.27
C LEU A 118 11.92 5.11 1.06
N HIS A 119 13.03 4.39 1.15
CA HIS A 119 13.90 4.39 2.33
C HIS A 119 14.53 5.77 2.61
N ARG A 120 14.79 6.58 1.57
CA ARG A 120 15.27 7.96 1.77
C ARG A 120 14.15 8.92 2.20
N ILE A 121 12.90 8.58 1.93
CA ILE A 121 11.74 9.39 2.30
C ILE A 121 11.33 9.15 3.76
N LEU A 122 11.27 7.88 4.18
CA LEU A 122 10.76 7.43 5.47
C LEU A 122 11.84 7.32 6.54
#